data_AF-A0A534ISN4-F1
#
_entry.id   AF-A0A534ISN4-F1
#
_cell.length_a   1.000
_cell.length_b   1.000
_cell.length_c   1.000
_cell.angle_alpha   90.00
_cell.angle_beta   90.00
_cell.angle_gamma   90.00
#
_symmetry.space_group_name_H-M   'P 1'
#
loop_
_entity.id
_entity.type
_entity.pdbx_description
1 polymer ?
#
loop_
_entity_poly.entity_id
_entity_poly.type
_entity_poly.pdbx_seq_one_letter_code
_entity_poly.pdbx_strand_id
1 'polypeptide(L)' 'MAEAAAFPRRVAFGFYTFLLLVGIAFYVIWGAIYSSWNMFRPENTGVYAVTVLTVGFGVVGMLLYRRPNPPAQ' A
#
# COMPACT_ATOMS: atom_id res chain seq x y z
N MET A 1 7.97 28.91 -4.95
CA MET A 1 7.02 27.78 -5.14
C MET A 1 7.71 26.39 -5.15
N ALA A 2 9.00 26.26 -5.51
CA ALA A 2 9.68 24.97 -5.64
C ALA A 2 10.08 24.28 -4.31
N GLU A 3 10.24 25.03 -3.22
CA GLU A 3 10.67 24.49 -1.92
C GLU A 3 9.56 23.69 -1.21
N ALA A 4 8.29 24.05 -1.46
CA ALA A 4 7.12 23.35 -0.94
C ALA A 4 6.87 21.99 -1.61
N ALA A 5 7.60 21.61 -2.67
CA ALA A 5 7.39 20.38 -3.43
C ALA A 5 8.35 19.24 -3.06
N ALA A 6 9.48 19.51 -2.42
CA ALA A 6 10.44 18.49 -2.00
C ALA A 6 10.01 17.78 -0.69
N PHE A 7 9.42 18.54 0.25
CA PHE A 7 8.86 18.03 1.50
C PHE A 7 7.66 17.08 1.34
N PRO A 8 6.65 17.36 0.47
CA PRO A 8 5.47 16.49 0.34
C PRO A 8 5.78 15.13 -0.28
N ARG A 9 6.83 14.98 -1.11
CA ARG A 9 7.17 13.67 -1.69
C ARG A 9 7.62 12.65 -0.64
N ARG A 10 8.39 13.09 0.36
CA ARG A 10 8.88 12.20 1.43
C ARG A 10 7.75 11.80 2.38
N VAL A 11 6.82 12.73 2.65
CA VAL A 11 5.61 12.48 3.43
C VAL A 11 4.65 11.57 2.66
N ALA A 12 4.42 11.81 1.37
CA ALA A 12 3.61 10.95 0.50
C ALA A 12 4.18 9.53 0.44
N PHE A 13 5.48 9.38 0.22
CA PHE A 13 6.13 8.07 0.24
C PHE A 13 5.93 7.34 1.58
N GLY A 14 6.10 8.05 2.70
CA GLY A 14 5.83 7.51 4.04
C GLY A 14 4.36 7.10 4.21
N PHE A 15 3.42 7.91 3.75
CA PHE A 15 1.99 7.60 3.79
C PHE A 15 1.65 6.34 2.98
N TYR A 16 2.13 6.21 1.74
CA TYR A 16 1.88 5.02 0.92
C TYR A 16 2.58 3.77 1.46
N THR A 17 3.76 3.93 2.08
CA THR A 17 4.43 2.85 2.81
C THR A 17 3.59 2.39 4.00
N PHE A 18 3.07 3.32 4.79
CA PHE A 18 2.18 3.01 5.89
C PHE A 18 0.88 2.35 5.41
N LEU A 19 0.28 2.88 4.33
CA LEU A 19 -0.91 2.31 3.71
C LEU A 19 -0.66 0.84 3.31
N LEU A 20 0.49 0.56 2.68
CA LEU A 20 0.89 -0.79 2.31
C LEU A 20 0.98 -1.71 3.53
N LEU A 21 1.66 -1.27 4.59
CA LEU A 21 1.82 -2.04 5.83
C LEU A 21 0.47 -2.32 6.50
N VAL A 22 -0.43 -1.33 6.52
CA VAL A 22 -1.79 -1.49 7.05
C VAL A 22 -2.58 -2.50 6.21
N GLY A 23 -2.50 -2.45 4.88
CA GLY A 23 -3.16 -3.42 4.01
C GLY A 23 -2.68 -4.86 4.26
N ILE A 24 -1.37 -5.04 4.42
CA ILE A 24 -0.77 -6.35 4.75
C ILE A 24 -1.22 -6.81 6.15
N ALA A 25 -1.11 -5.93 7.15
CA ALA A 25 -1.50 -6.25 8.53
C ALA A 25 -2.98 -6.62 8.62
N PHE A 26 -3.86 -5.88 7.93
CA PHE A 26 -5.28 -6.18 7.84
C PHE A 26 -5.53 -7.60 7.31
N TYR A 27 -4.89 -7.98 6.20
CA TYR A 27 -5.05 -9.32 5.63
C TYR A 27 -4.55 -10.42 6.58
N VAL A 28 -3.40 -10.22 7.22
CA VAL A 28 -2.82 -11.19 8.16
C VAL A 28 -3.68 -11.34 9.42
N ILE A 29 -4.13 -10.22 10.01
CA ILE A 29 -5.00 -10.23 11.19
C ILE A 29 -6.33 -10.90 10.87
N TRP A 30 -6.93 -10.56 9.73
CA TRP A 30 -8.17 -11.19 9.28
C TRP A 30 -7.98 -12.70 9.07
N GLY A 31 -6.90 -13.11 8.39
CA GLY A 31 -6.60 -14.52 8.16
C GLY A 31 -6.41 -15.31 9.46
N ALA A 32 -5.81 -14.69 10.47
CA ALA A 32 -5.65 -15.27 11.80
C ALA A 32 -6.98 -15.39 12.57
N ILE A 33 -7.82 -14.34 12.57
CA ILE A 33 -9.09 -14.32 13.32
C ILE A 33 -10.10 -15.31 12.72
N TYR A 34 -10.24 -15.31 11.40
CA TYR A 34 -11.25 -16.12 10.72
C TYR A 34 -10.71 -17.51 10.32
N SER A 35 -9.46 -17.83 10.67
CA SER A 35 -8.72 -19.04 10.27
C SER A 35 -8.87 -19.36 8.77
N SER A 36 -9.05 -18.31 7.97
CA SER A 36 -9.41 -18.37 6.56
C SER A 36 -8.44 -17.51 5.80
N TRP A 37 -7.68 -18.13 4.91
CA TRP A 37 -6.72 -17.42 4.05
C TRP A 37 -7.28 -17.20 2.64
N ASN A 38 -8.46 -17.76 2.35
CA ASN A 38 -9.04 -17.77 1.02
C ASN A 38 -9.99 -16.58 0.81
N MET A 39 -9.40 -15.49 0.32
CA MET A 39 -10.09 -14.25 -0.03
C MET A 39 -10.86 -14.32 -1.37
N PHE A 40 -10.68 -15.37 -2.18
CA PHE A 40 -11.40 -15.56 -3.45
C PHE A 40 -12.80 -16.18 -3.28
N ARG A 41 -13.19 -16.49 -2.04
CA ARG A 41 -14.56 -16.91 -1.75
C ARG A 41 -15.50 -15.72 -1.83
N PRO A 42 -16.71 -15.88 -2.39
CA PRO A 42 -17.69 -14.80 -2.48
C PRO A 42 -18.07 -14.22 -1.11
N GLU A 43 -18.03 -15.04 -0.06
CA GLU A 43 -18.21 -14.64 1.34
C GLU A 43 -17.16 -13.60 1.80
N ASN A 44 -15.96 -13.63 1.22
CA ASN A 44 -14.81 -12.82 1.64
C ASN A 44 -14.50 -11.67 0.66
N THR A 45 -15.44 -11.37 -0.26
CA THR A 45 -15.28 -10.34 -1.29
C THR A 45 -14.94 -8.96 -0.70
N GLY A 46 -15.51 -8.62 0.47
CA GLY A 46 -15.21 -7.37 1.16
C GLY A 46 -13.74 -7.27 1.61
N VAL A 47 -13.22 -8.35 2.17
CA VAL A 47 -11.82 -8.43 2.64
C VAL A 47 -10.87 -8.35 1.45
N TYR A 48 -11.22 -9.04 0.36
CA TYR A 48 -10.50 -8.94 -0.90
C TYR A 48 -10.45 -7.50 -1.41
N ALA A 49 -11.59 -6.82 -1.50
CA ALA A 49 -11.65 -5.45 -1.98
C ALA A 49 -10.79 -4.50 -1.13
N VAL A 50 -10.92 -4.57 0.20
CA VAL A 50 -10.11 -3.75 1.12
C VAL A 50 -8.63 -4.06 0.94
N THR A 51 -8.24 -5.34 0.98
CA THR A 51 -6.83 -5.74 0.85
C THR A 51 -6.24 -5.28 -0.48
N VAL A 52 -6.92 -5.54 -1.59
CA VAL A 52 -6.44 -5.19 -2.94
C VAL A 52 -6.35 -3.68 -3.11
N LEU A 53 -7.33 -2.91 -2.64
CA LEU A 53 -7.27 -1.46 -2.74
C LEU A 53 -6.14 -0.91 -1.88
N THR A 54 -6.06 -1.28 -0.60
CA THR A 54 -5.05 -0.74 0.32
C THR A 54 -3.63 -1.15 -0.09
N VAL A 55 -3.41 -2.42 -0.44
CA VAL A 55 -2.11 -2.89 -0.94
C VAL A 55 -1.79 -2.31 -2.30
N GLY A 56 -2.76 -2.31 -3.23
CA GLY A 56 -2.58 -1.76 -4.58
C GLY A 56 -2.23 -0.28 -4.57
N PHE A 57 -2.98 0.54 -3.84
CA PHE A 57 -2.67 1.96 -3.66
C PHE A 57 -1.34 2.18 -2.92
N GLY A 58 -1.01 1.34 -1.94
CA GLY A 58 0.27 1.38 -1.24
C GLY A 58 1.46 1.13 -2.17
N VAL A 59 1.39 0.08 -2.99
CA VAL A 59 2.43 -0.27 -3.96
C VAL A 59 2.53 0.78 -5.06
N VAL A 60 1.41 1.20 -5.65
CA VAL A 60 1.39 2.22 -6.72
C VAL A 60 1.93 3.54 -6.22
N GLY A 61 1.52 3.96 -5.02
CA GLY A 61 2.06 5.16 -4.38
C GLY A 61 3.56 5.05 -4.10
N MET A 62 4.05 3.93 -3.57
CA MET A 62 5.49 3.73 -3.41
C MET A 62 6.24 3.81 -4.74
N LEU A 63 5.71 3.22 -5.82
CA LEU A 63 6.30 3.27 -7.16
C LEU A 63 6.35 4.69 -7.73
N LEU A 64 5.26 5.45 -7.64
CA LEU A 64 5.17 6.82 -8.15
C LEU A 64 6.11 7.79 -7.44
N TYR A 65 6.35 7.56 -6.14
CA TYR A 65 7.25 8.41 -5.34
C TYR A 65 8.66 7.82 -5.16
N ARG A 66 8.95 6.64 -5.74
CA ARG A 66 10.31 6.08 -5.80
C ARG A 66 11.16 6.99 -6.67
N ARG A 67 12.28 7.50 -6.11
CA ARG A 67 13.18 8.43 -6.81
C ARG A 67 13.52 7.89 -8.22
N PRO A 68 13.57 8.76 -9.25
CA PRO A 68 14.17 8.38 -10.53
C PRO A 68 15.59 7.90 -10.25
N ASN A 69 15.97 6.76 -10.82
CA ASN A 69 17.36 6.32 -10.79
C ASN A 69 18.22 7.49 -11.32
N PRO A 70 19.33 7.87 -10.65
CA PRO A 70 20.29 8.74 -11.28
C PRO A 70 20.66 8.11 -12.64
N PRO A 71 20.68 8.86 -13.75
CA PRO A 71 21.20 8.32 -15.00
C PRO A 71 22.57 7.71 -14.71
N ALA A 72 22.78 6.47 -15.17
CA ALA A 72 24.06 5.79 -15.03
C ALA A 72 25.14 6.75 -15.54
N GLN A 73 26.05 7.14 -14.65
CA GLN A 73 27.21 7.97 -14.99
C GLN A 73 28.15 7.17 -15.89
#